data_AF-A0A0F9V4Q0-F1
#
_entry.id   AF-A0A0F9V4Q0-F1
#
_cell.length_a   1.000
_cell.length_b   1.000
_cell.length_c   1.000
_cell.angle_alpha   90.00
_cell.angle_beta   90.00
_cell.angle_gamma   90.00
#
_symmetry.space_group_name_H-M   'P 1'
#
loop_
_entity.id
_entity.type
_entity.pdbx_description
1 polymer ?
#
loop_
_entity_poly.entity_id
_entity_poly.type
_entity_poly.pdbx_seq_one_letter_code
_entity_poly.pdbx_strand_id
1 'polypeptide(L)'
;MNLITVDINGTPHKTDGVVVDFKVFAKWLDNRFFVLASGEGDLFDPLNSSNNVHKKDKERGGMFWKLIACSQECYQQYTTFLRSKNRTSYIVAQRRFRNDSK
;
A
#
# COMPACT_ATOMS: atom_id res chain seq x y z
N MET A 1 5.85 10.89 -17.54
CA MET A 1 5.91 9.77 -16.57
C MET A 1 4.50 9.22 -16.42
N ASN A 2 4.30 7.91 -16.56
CA ASN A 2 3.00 7.29 -16.34
C ASN A 2 2.90 6.88 -14.87
N LEU A 3 2.12 7.62 -14.08
CA LEU A 3 1.79 7.26 -12.72
C LEU A 3 0.54 6.39 -12.73
N ILE A 4 0.58 5.24 -12.05
CA ILE A 4 -0.60 4.41 -11.81
C ILE A 4 -0.81 4.30 -10.30
N THR A 5 -2.01 4.66 -9.84
CA THR A 5 -2.44 4.50 -8.45
C THR A 5 -3.53 3.46 -8.34
N VAL A 6 -3.60 2.74 -7.22
CA VAL A 6 -4.58 1.68 -6.98
C VAL A 6 -5.40 2.02 -5.75
N ASP A 7 -6.73 2.00 -5.90
CA ASP A 7 -7.66 2.32 -4.82
C ASP A 7 -7.97 1.12 -3.90
N ILE A 8 -8.86 1.34 -2.92
CA ILE A 8 -9.26 0.32 -1.94
C ILE A 8 -9.89 -0.92 -2.59
N ASN A 9 -10.47 -0.77 -3.78
CA ASN A 9 -11.09 -1.86 -4.54
C ASN A 9 -10.07 -2.54 -5.46
N GLY A 10 -8.80 -2.10 -5.43
CA GLY A 10 -7.76 -2.63 -6.28
C GLY A 10 -7.86 -2.15 -7.73
N THR A 11 -8.66 -1.11 -8.00
CA THR A 11 -8.84 -0.54 -9.34
C THR A 11 -7.66 0.38 -9.67
N PRO A 12 -6.95 0.16 -10.79
CA PRO A 12 -5.88 1.04 -11.22
C PRO A 12 -6.42 2.30 -11.90
N HIS A 13 -5.83 3.45 -11.58
CA HIS A 13 -6.15 4.76 -12.14
C HIS A 13 -4.88 5.39 -12.71
N LYS A 14 -4.95 5.92 -13.92
CA LYS A 14 -3.88 6.78 -14.47
C LYS A 14 -4.08 8.19 -13.93
N THR A 15 -3.02 8.78 -13.42
CA THR A 15 -3.07 10.13 -12.83
C THR A 15 -1.97 11.00 -13.42
N ASP A 16 -2.34 12.23 -13.78
CA ASP A 16 -1.40 13.25 -14.23
C ASP A 16 -0.93 14.06 -13.01
N GLY A 17 0.23 13.70 -12.47
CA GLY A 17 0.88 14.40 -11.34
C GLY A 17 0.77 13.72 -9.97
N VAL A 18 1.38 14.33 -8.95
CA VAL A 18 1.46 13.78 -7.58
C VAL A 18 0.20 14.14 -6.79
N VAL A 19 -0.93 13.49 -7.10
CA VAL A 19 -2.07 13.48 -6.17
C VAL A 19 -1.94 12.25 -5.31
N VAL A 20 -1.24 12.38 -4.17
CA VAL A 20 -1.32 11.39 -3.09
C VAL A 20 -2.64 11.63 -2.38
N ASP A 21 -3.72 11.13 -2.96
CA ASP A 21 -5.01 11.04 -2.27
C ASP A 21 -4.94 9.85 -1.28
N PHE A 22 -5.52 10.01 -0.10
CA PHE A 22 -5.56 8.97 0.96
C PHE A 22 -6.36 7.72 0.55
N LYS A 23 -6.95 7.75 -0.65
CA LYS A 23 -7.57 6.60 -1.33
C LYS A 23 -6.57 5.72 -2.08
N VAL A 24 -5.28 6.06 -2.10
CA VAL A 24 -4.24 5.29 -2.80
C VAL A 24 -3.60 4.27 -1.87
N PHE A 25 -3.83 3.00 -2.16
CA PHE A 25 -3.30 1.87 -1.40
C PHE A 25 -2.07 1.25 -2.06
N ALA A 26 -1.93 1.38 -3.38
CA ALA A 26 -0.71 1.01 -4.08
C ALA A 26 -0.40 2.00 -5.20
N LYS A 27 0.87 2.12 -5.57
CA LYS A 27 1.34 3.05 -6.60
C LYS A 27 2.46 2.43 -7.40
N TRP A 28 2.47 2.65 -8.71
CA TRP A 28 3.59 2.37 -9.59
C TRP A 28 4.09 3.68 -10.19
N LEU A 29 5.37 3.99 -9.95
CA LEU A 29 6.03 5.21 -10.40
C LEU A 29 7.51 4.91 -10.64
N ASP A 30 8.06 5.38 -11.76
CA ASP A 30 9.49 5.29 -12.10
C ASP A 30 10.05 3.87 -11.96
N ASN A 31 9.33 2.90 -12.51
CA ASN A 31 9.64 1.46 -12.41
C ASN A 31 9.76 0.92 -10.98
N ARG A 32 9.23 1.63 -9.98
CA ARG A 32 9.18 1.20 -8.58
C ARG A 32 7.73 0.97 -8.16
N PHE A 33 7.54 -0.10 -7.39
CA PHE A 33 6.25 -0.46 -6.82
C PHE A 33 6.18 0.02 -5.38
N PHE A 34 5.05 0.58 -4.99
CA PHE A 34 4.80 1.07 -3.65
C PHE A 34 3.45 0.55 -3.16
N VAL A 35 3.37 0.21 -1.88
CA VAL A 35 2.16 -0.23 -1.20
C VAL A 35 2.01 0.50 0.12
N LEU A 36 0.78 0.68 0.58
CA LEU A 36 0.47 1.32 1.84
C LEU A 36 0.83 0.39 2.99
N ALA A 37 1.77 0.81 3.84
CA ALA A 37 2.32 0.00 4.92
C ALA A 37 2.66 0.87 6.14
N SER A 38 2.69 0.24 7.32
CA SER A 38 3.06 0.87 8.58
C SER A 38 4.56 1.12 8.64
N GLY A 39 4.99 2.00 9.54
CA GLY A 39 6.41 2.16 9.85
C GLY A 39 7.07 0.89 10.42
N GLU A 40 6.29 -0.06 10.94
CA GLU A 40 6.75 -1.34 11.48
C GLU A 40 6.84 -2.42 10.40
N GLY A 41 6.22 -2.18 9.24
CA GLY A 41 6.29 -3.03 8.07
C GLY A 41 5.05 -3.90 7.84
N ASP A 42 3.95 -3.59 8.50
CA ASP A 42 2.66 -4.23 8.23
C ASP A 42 2.01 -3.59 7.03
N LEU A 43 1.48 -4.39 6.11
CA LEU A 43 0.68 -3.87 5.01
C LEU A 43 -0.65 -3.35 5.55
N PHE A 44 -1.13 -2.25 4.98
CA PHE A 44 -2.45 -1.74 5.35
C PHE A 44 -3.53 -2.75 4.94
N ASP A 45 -4.44 -3.01 5.86
CA ASP A 45 -5.52 -3.95 5.67
C ASP A 45 -6.88 -3.24 5.80
N PRO A 46 -7.57 -2.97 4.68
CA PRO A 46 -8.88 -2.30 4.68
C PRO A 46 -10.01 -3.14 5.28
N LEU A 47 -9.82 -4.44 5.46
CA LEU A 47 -10.85 -5.31 6.04
C LEU A 47 -10.74 -5.39 7.57
N ASN A 48 -9.63 -4.90 8.14
CA ASN A 48 -9.47 -4.80 9.58
C ASN A 48 -10.15 -3.52 10.07
N SER A 49 -11.25 -3.66 10.82
CA SER A 49 -12.04 -2.55 11.35
C SER A 49 -11.26 -1.64 12.31
N SER A 50 -10.12 -2.09 12.84
CA SER A 50 -9.25 -1.31 13.71
C SER A 50 -8.25 -0.43 12.93
N ASN A 51 -8.11 -0.65 11.61
CA ASN A 51 -7.16 0.06 10.77
C ASN A 51 -7.80 1.29 10.13
N ASN A 52 -7.37 2.48 10.59
CA ASN A 52 -7.71 3.74 9.96
C ASN A 52 -6.47 4.29 9.23
N VAL A 53 -6.58 4.50 7.92
CA VAL A 53 -5.51 5.09 7.10
C VAL A 53 -5.10 6.50 7.58
N HIS A 54 -6.02 7.20 8.27
CA HIS A 54 -5.78 8.53 8.82
C HIS A 54 -5.16 8.54 10.23
N LYS A 55 -4.86 7.37 10.82
CA LYS A 55 -4.28 7.31 12.15
C LYS A 55 -2.88 7.94 12.13
N LYS A 56 -2.65 8.93 13.00
CA LYS A 56 -1.32 9.53 13.21
C LYS A 56 -0.52 8.72 14.22
N ASP A 57 0.76 8.53 13.93
CA ASP A 57 1.77 8.09 14.87
C ASP A 57 2.31 9.34 15.60
N LYS A 58 1.84 9.54 16.83
CA LYS A 58 2.22 10.69 17.66
C LYS A 58 3.69 10.64 18.10
N GLU A 59 4.28 9.46 18.21
CA GLU A 59 5.67 9.29 18.66
C GLU A 59 6.66 9.64 17.56
N ARG A 60 6.32 9.31 16.30
CA ARG A 60 7.18 9.56 15.13
C ARG A 60 6.78 10.80 14.33
N GLY A 61 5.79 11.57 14.80
CA GLY A 61 5.35 12.83 14.18
C GLY A 61 4.71 12.68 12.79
N GLY A 62 4.33 11.45 12.39
CA GLY A 62 3.92 11.10 11.04
C GLY A 62 2.57 10.39 10.96
N MET A 63 2.15 10.03 9.76
CA MET A 63 1.02 9.11 9.57
C MET A 63 1.48 7.69 9.88
N PHE A 64 0.61 6.90 10.52
CA PHE A 64 0.90 5.50 10.84
C PHE A 64 1.12 4.67 9.57
N TRP A 65 0.41 5.02 8.48
CA TRP A 65 0.49 4.37 7.18
C TRP A 65 1.11 5.30 6.13
N LYS A 66 2.04 4.77 5.32
CA LYS A 66 2.70 5.48 4.22
C LYS A 66 2.93 4.56 3.04
N LEU A 67 3.11 5.13 1.85
CA LEU A 67 3.51 4.36 0.67
C LEU A 67 4.99 3.97 0.81
N ILE A 68 5.26 2.68 0.93
CA ILE A 68 6.61 2.12 1.05
C ILE A 68 6.92 1.30 -0.19
N ALA A 69 8.15 1.41 -0.68
CA ALA A 69 8.60 0.63 -1.83
C ALA A 69 8.54 -0.87 -1.52
N CYS A 70 8.21 -1.67 -2.53
CA CYS A 70 8.17 -3.13 -2.40
C CYS A 70 8.53 -3.82 -3.73
N SER A 71 8.64 -5.15 -3.68
CA SER A 71 8.87 -5.97 -4.86
C SER A 71 7.62 -6.05 -5.75
N GLN A 72 7.82 -6.39 -7.03
CA GLN A 72 6.71 -6.62 -7.96
C GLN A 72 5.73 -7.68 -7.44
N GLU A 73 6.23 -8.77 -6.87
CA GLU A 73 5.40 -9.85 -6.31
C GLU A 73 4.55 -9.34 -5.13
N CYS A 74 5.16 -8.55 -4.22
CA CYS A 74 4.43 -7.93 -3.12
C CYS A 74 3.29 -7.05 -3.65
N TYR A 75 3.57 -6.19 -4.63
CA TYR A 75 2.57 -5.32 -5.25
C TYR A 75 1.43 -6.09 -5.92
N GLN A 76 1.75 -7.12 -6.71
CA GLN A 76 0.76 -7.94 -7.41
C GLN A 76 -0.17 -8.67 -6.42
N GLN A 77 0.39 -9.24 -5.36
CA GLN A 77 -0.39 -9.95 -4.34
C GLN A 77 -1.23 -8.99 -3.52
N TYR A 78 -0.69 -7.81 -3.19
CA TYR A 78 -1.42 -6.79 -2.46
C TYR A 78 -2.59 -6.24 -3.27
N THR A 79 -2.38 -5.89 -4.53
CA THR A 79 -3.46 -5.42 -5.43
C THR A 79 -4.49 -6.51 -5.70
N THR A 80 -4.08 -7.79 -5.79
CA THR A 80 -5.02 -8.92 -5.84
C THR A 80 -5.86 -9.02 -4.59
N PHE A 81 -5.26 -8.85 -3.42
CA PHE A 81 -5.98 -8.78 -2.15
C PHE A 81 -6.99 -7.63 -2.13
N LEU A 82 -6.61 -6.43 -2.59
CA LEU A 82 -7.52 -5.27 -2.62
C LEU A 82 -8.77 -5.53 -3.49
N ARG A 83 -8.61 -6.23 -4.62
CA ARG A 83 -9.73 -6.61 -5.52
C ARG A 83 -10.60 -7.73 -4.97
N SER A 84 -9.97 -8.82 -4.53
CA SER A 84 -10.66 -10.06 -4.17
C SER A 84 -11.08 -10.13 -2.71
N LYS A 85 -10.51 -9.26 -1.87
CA LYS A 85 -10.58 -9.35 -0.40
C LYS A 85 -10.09 -10.69 0.17
N ASN A 86 -9.31 -11.46 -0.62
CA ASN A 86 -8.79 -12.76 -0.23
C ASN A 86 -7.58 -12.63 0.70
N ARG A 87 -7.68 -13.21 1.90
CA ARG A 87 -6.60 -13.19 2.90
C ARG A 87 -5.34 -13.93 2.52
N THR A 88 -5.44 -14.97 1.70
CA THR A 88 -4.25 -15.68 1.23
C THR A 88 -3.32 -14.74 0.47
N SER A 89 -3.86 -13.91 -0.44
CA SER A 89 -3.08 -12.93 -1.18
C SER A 89 -2.46 -11.86 -0.28
N TYR A 90 -3.18 -11.43 0.77
CA TYR A 90 -2.64 -10.50 1.77
C TYR A 90 -1.44 -11.11 2.51
N ILE A 91 -1.56 -12.36 2.99
CA ILE A 91 -0.49 -13.05 3.72
C ILE A 91 0.75 -13.22 2.82
N VAL A 92 0.56 -13.56 1.54
CA VAL A 92 1.68 -13.65 0.59
C VAL A 92 2.30 -12.28 0.38
N ALA A 93 1.49 -11.23 0.16
CA ALA A 93 1.99 -9.86 0.01
C ALA A 93 2.83 -9.44 1.23
N GLN A 94 2.35 -9.71 2.44
CA GLN A 94 3.04 -9.41 3.69
C GLN A 94 4.38 -10.14 3.82
N ARG A 95 4.43 -11.43 3.46
CA ARG A 95 5.68 -12.22 3.47
C ARG A 95 6.69 -11.74 2.45
N ARG A 96 6.23 -11.18 1.34
CA ARG A 96 7.07 -10.61 0.26
C ARG A 96 7.41 -9.16 0.48
N PHE A 97 6.74 -8.49 1.42
CA PHE A 97 7.06 -7.15 1.83
C PHE A 97 8.33 -7.20 2.68
N ARG A 98 9.44 -6.74 2.10
CA ARG A 98 10.67 -6.52 2.84
C ARG A 98 10.63 -5.09 3.32
N ASN A 99 10.43 -4.91 4.61
CA ASN A 99 10.59 -3.60 5.22
C ASN A 99 12.10 -3.31 5.27
N ASP A 100 12.68 -2.87 4.14
CA ASP A 100 14.10 -2.52 4.03
C ASP A 100 14.44 -1.24 4.84
N SER A 101 13.60 -0.85 5.81
CA SER A 101 13.78 0.30 6.70
C SER A 101 14.64 -0.02 7.93
N LYS A 102 15.46 -1.08 7.90
CA LYS A 102 16.52 -1.33 8.89
C LYS A 102 17.88 -1.34 8.23
#